data_AF-A0A518WI44-F1
#
_entry.id   AF-A0A518WI44-F1
#
_cell.length_a   1.000
_cell.length_b   1.000
_cell.length_c   1.000
_cell.angle_alpha   90.00
_cell.angle_beta   90.00
_cell.angle_gamma   90.00
#
_symmetry.space_group_name_H-M   'P 1'
#
loop_
_entity.id
_entity.type
_entity.pdbx_description
1 polymer ?
#
loop_
_entity_poly.entity_id
_entity_poly.type
_entity_poly.pdbx_seq_one_letter_code
_entity_poly.pdbx_strand_id
1 'polypeptide(L)'
;MGALKPWHIAVLVVVLILLFGAKRLPDAARSLGRSLRIIKAETKSLADDDRDLAEKADAQAGYQPLPPQQQPVQQQPYAPQPQQQYAPPQAPQQPVAPPVDPVQRVRDN
;
A
#
# COMPACT_ATOMS: atom_id res chain seq x y z
N MET A 1 -23.44 40.52 12.22
CA MET A 1 -23.02 39.12 12.00
C MET A 1 -21.98 39.07 10.88
N GLY A 2 -20.78 39.59 11.14
CA GLY A 2 -19.71 39.73 10.16
C GLY A 2 -18.95 38.42 10.01
N ALA A 3 -19.47 37.53 9.16
CA ALA A 3 -18.82 36.28 8.82
C ALA A 3 -17.43 36.56 8.24
N LEU A 4 -16.40 36.18 8.99
CA LEU A 4 -15.07 35.87 8.48
C LEU A 4 -14.48 36.94 7.55
N LYS A 5 -14.27 38.16 8.06
CA LYS A 5 -13.41 39.12 7.34
C LYS A 5 -12.09 38.39 7.02
N PRO A 6 -11.62 38.35 5.76
CA PRO A 6 -10.42 37.64 5.33
C PRO A 6 -9.20 37.88 6.22
N TRP A 7 -9.17 39.03 6.90
CA TRP A 7 -8.22 39.37 7.94
C TRP A 7 -8.05 38.32 9.05
N HIS A 8 -9.13 37.74 9.56
CA HIS A 8 -9.04 36.75 10.65
C HIS A 8 -8.37 35.46 10.19
N ILE A 9 -8.64 35.04 8.95
CA ILE A 9 -8.01 33.86 8.34
C ILE A 9 -6.50 34.10 8.19
N ALA A 10 -6.09 35.30 7.75
CA ALA A 10 -4.68 35.64 7.63
C ALA A 10 -3.95 35.56 8.99
N VAL A 11 -4.55 36.09 10.06
CA VAL A 11 -4.00 35.98 11.42
C VAL A 11 -3.88 34.53 11.86
N LEU A 12 -4.90 33.70 11.61
CA LEU A 12 -4.88 32.28 11.95
C LEU A 12 -3.77 31.51 11.24
N VAL A 13 -3.56 31.77 9.95
CA VAL A 13 -2.46 31.18 9.17
C VAL A 13 -1.11 31.63 9.71
N VAL A 14 -0.95 32.90 10.06
CA VAL A 14 0.31 33.41 10.65
C VAL A 14 0.60 32.71 11.99
N VAL A 15 -0.42 32.55 12.85
CA VAL A 15 -0.28 31.81 14.11
C VAL A 15 0.10 30.36 13.85
N LEU A 16 -0.56 29.66 12.93
CA LEU A 16 -0.20 28.29 12.57
C LEU A 16 1.24 28.17 12.04
N ILE A 17 1.70 29.11 11.23
CA ILE A 17 3.09 29.14 10.73
C ILE A 17 4.08 29.36 11.88
N LEU A 18 3.75 30.19 12.87
CA LEU A 18 4.60 30.42 14.04
C LEU A 18 4.69 29.17 14.95
N LEU A 19 3.58 28.46 15.15
CA LEU A 19 3.54 27.27 16.01
C LEU A 19 4.16 26.04 15.33
N PHE A 20 3.81 25.77 14.07
CA PHE A 20 4.22 24.56 13.36
C PHE A 20 5.47 24.78 12.50
N GLY A 21 5.78 26.01 12.11
CA GLY A 21 6.87 26.37 11.22
C GLY A 21 6.47 26.40 9.75
N ALA A 22 7.04 27.34 8.99
CA ALA A 22 6.74 27.58 7.58
C ALA A 22 6.99 26.36 6.66
N LYS A 23 7.86 25.42 7.08
CA LYS A 23 8.18 24.20 6.33
C LYS A 23 7.24 23.04 6.62
N ARG A 24 6.62 22.98 7.80
CA ARG A 24 5.80 21.83 8.25
C ARG A 24 4.35 21.94 7.80
N LEU A 25 3.81 23.15 7.74
CA LEU A 25 2.46 23.42 7.24
C LEU A 25 2.24 22.94 5.78
N PRO A 26 3.09 23.30 4.80
CA PRO A 26 2.91 22.84 3.42
C PRO A 26 3.19 21.34 3.25
N ASP A 27 4.09 20.77 4.05
CA ASP A 27 4.40 19.35 4.01
C ASP A 27 3.22 18.50 4.54
N ALA A 28 2.65 18.89 5.68
CA ALA A 28 1.45 18.29 6.24
C ALA A 28 0.24 18.46 5.32
N ALA A 29 0.02 19.65 4.75
CA ALA A 29 -1.06 19.87 3.79
C ALA A 29 -0.91 19.00 2.53
N ARG A 30 0.32 18.78 2.05
CA ARG A 30 0.60 17.92 0.89
C ARG A 30 0.39 16.45 1.20
N SER A 31 0.81 15.95 2.36
CA SER A 31 0.59 14.55 2.74
C SER A 31 -0.90 14.26 2.98
N LEU A 32 -1.58 15.12 3.74
CA LEU A 32 -3.02 15.03 3.98
C LEU A 32 -3.84 15.19 2.69
N GLY A 33 -3.42 16.09 1.79
CA GLY A 33 -4.05 16.28 0.49
C GLY A 33 -3.96 15.05 -0.43
N ARG A 34 -2.87 14.28 -0.37
CA ARG A 34 -2.75 13.02 -1.12
C ARG A 34 -3.71 11.95 -0.57
N SER A 35 -3.80 11.78 0.75
CA SER A 35 -4.74 10.84 1.37
C SER A 35 -6.20 11.20 1.07
N LEU A 36 -6.54 12.48 1.15
CA LEU A 36 -7.88 12.98 0.79
C LEU A 36 -8.19 12.79 -0.70
N ARG A 37 -7.20 12.92 -1.59
CA ARG A 37 -7.39 12.68 -3.04
C ARG A 37 -7.75 11.23 -3.32
N ILE A 38 -7.10 10.27 -2.66
CA ILE A 38 -7.39 8.84 -2.83
C ILE A 38 -8.82 8.56 -2.38
N ILE A 39 -9.19 9.00 -1.17
CA ILE A 39 -10.55 8.84 -0.63
C ILE A 39 -11.58 9.52 -1.53
N LYS A 40 -11.29 10.73 -2.03
CA LYS A 40 -12.17 11.46 -2.96
C LYS A 40 -12.33 10.72 -4.30
N ALA A 41 -11.28 10.11 -4.83
CA ALA A 41 -11.33 9.36 -6.08
C ALA A 41 -12.17 8.09 -5.93
N GLU A 42 -11.97 7.34 -4.85
CA GLU A 42 -12.78 6.15 -4.54
C GLU A 42 -14.25 6.53 -4.32
N THR A 43 -14.51 7.58 -3.54
CA THR A 43 -15.88 8.08 -3.30
C THR A 43 -16.53 8.60 -4.59
N LYS A 44 -15.76 9.25 -5.46
CA LYS A 44 -16.28 9.72 -6.76
C LYS A 44 -16.58 8.56 -7.69
N SER A 45 -15.79 7.49 -7.67
CA SER A 45 -16.07 6.29 -8.48
C SER A 45 -17.40 5.66 -8.06
N LEU A 46 -17.70 5.60 -6.75
CA LEU A 46 -18.99 5.13 -6.27
C LEU A 46 -20.15 6.03 -6.72
N ALA A 47 -19.96 7.36 -6.62
CA ALA A 47 -20.98 8.32 -7.04
C ALA A 47 -21.17 8.42 -8.57
N ASP A 48 -20.11 8.15 -9.35
CA ASP A 48 -20.19 8.02 -10.81
C ASP A 48 -20.81 6.69 -11.21
N ASP A 49 -20.47 5.57 -10.56
CA ASP A 49 -21.06 4.26 -10.85
C ASP A 49 -22.60 4.29 -10.68
N ASP A 50 -23.14 4.99 -9.68
CA ASP A 50 -24.60 5.20 -9.55
C ASP A 50 -25.22 5.98 -10.73
N ARG A 51 -24.45 6.89 -11.37
CA ARG A 51 -24.89 7.65 -12.55
C ARG A 51 -24.68 6.88 -13.85
N ASP A 52 -23.57 6.19 -13.98
CA ASP A 52 -23.22 5.31 -15.11
C ASP A 52 -24.14 4.09 -15.15
N LEU A 53 -24.60 3.55 -14.01
CA LEU A 53 -25.60 2.49 -13.95
C LEU A 53 -26.98 3.00 -14.39
N ALA A 54 -27.35 4.24 -14.06
CA ALA A 54 -28.57 4.86 -14.53
C ALA A 54 -28.52 5.17 -16.05
N GLU A 55 -27.35 5.58 -16.57
CA GLU A 55 -27.15 5.87 -18.00
C GLU A 55 -26.97 4.58 -18.84
N LYS A 56 -26.31 3.54 -18.28
CA LYS A 56 -26.20 2.21 -18.91
C LYS A 56 -27.48 1.39 -18.86
N ALA A 57 -28.33 1.58 -17.86
CA ALA A 57 -29.65 0.93 -17.85
C ALA A 57 -30.52 1.39 -19.05
N ASP A 58 -30.30 2.62 -19.55
CA ASP A 58 -30.93 3.13 -20.77
C ASP A 58 -30.21 2.61 -22.05
N ALA A 59 -28.88 2.42 -21.99
CA ALA A 59 -28.08 1.96 -23.12
C ALA A 59 -27.99 0.42 -23.32
N GLN A 60 -28.39 -0.40 -22.35
CA GLN A 60 -28.29 -1.88 -22.41
C GLN A 60 -29.48 -2.60 -23.09
N ALA A 61 -30.42 -1.88 -23.71
CA ALA A 61 -31.39 -2.48 -24.64
C ALA A 61 -30.76 -2.90 -26.00
N GLY A 62 -29.44 -2.73 -26.18
CA GLY A 62 -28.70 -3.17 -27.36
C GLY A 62 -27.77 -4.34 -27.05
N TYR A 63 -28.13 -5.54 -27.49
CA TYR A 63 -27.20 -6.67 -27.55
C TYR A 63 -26.02 -6.32 -28.46
N GLN A 64 -24.79 -6.37 -27.94
CA GLN A 64 -23.58 -6.24 -28.75
C GLN A 64 -22.71 -7.49 -28.60
N PRO A 65 -22.43 -8.24 -29.68
CA PRO A 65 -21.61 -9.44 -29.63
C PRO A 65 -20.15 -9.13 -29.33
N LEU A 66 -19.49 -9.98 -28.52
CA LEU A 66 -18.09 -9.86 -28.15
C LEU A 66 -17.17 -9.87 -29.39
N PRO A 67 -16.24 -8.90 -29.54
CA PRO A 67 -15.16 -9.01 -30.51
C PRO A 67 -14.13 -10.06 -30.07
N PRO A 68 -13.55 -10.83 -31.00
CA PRO A 68 -12.54 -11.83 -30.68
C PRO A 68 -11.30 -11.18 -30.05
N GLN A 69 -10.92 -11.64 -28.86
CA GLN A 69 -9.68 -11.23 -28.21
C GLN A 69 -8.48 -11.74 -28.99
N GLN A 70 -7.70 -10.82 -29.56
CA GLN A 70 -6.32 -11.09 -29.95
C GLN A 70 -5.44 -10.91 -28.71
N GLN A 71 -5.01 -12.03 -28.12
CA GLN A 71 -3.94 -12.03 -27.12
C GLN A 71 -2.61 -11.74 -27.82
N PRO A 72 -1.88 -10.68 -27.47
CA PRO A 72 -0.47 -10.59 -27.85
C PRO A 72 0.30 -11.61 -27.00
N VAL A 73 0.58 -12.77 -27.60
CA VAL A 73 1.64 -13.68 -27.13
C VAL A 73 2.98 -12.95 -27.29
N GLN A 74 3.37 -12.17 -26.30
CA GLN A 74 4.75 -11.71 -26.19
C GLN A 74 5.60 -12.92 -25.83
N GLN A 75 6.32 -13.42 -26.83
CA GLN A 75 7.36 -14.43 -26.71
C GLN A 75 8.43 -13.88 -25.78
N GLN A 76 8.44 -14.34 -24.53
CA GLN A 76 9.56 -14.14 -23.63
C GLN A 76 10.61 -15.20 -23.98
N PRO A 77 11.82 -14.82 -24.44
CA PRO A 77 12.88 -15.78 -24.67
C PRO A 77 13.19 -16.45 -23.34
N TYR A 78 13.06 -17.77 -23.30
CA TYR A 78 13.57 -18.58 -22.20
C TYR A 78 15.08 -18.39 -22.14
N ALA A 79 15.56 -17.50 -21.27
CA ALA A 79 16.94 -17.54 -20.82
C ALA A 79 17.07 -18.76 -19.89
N PRO A 80 18.02 -19.69 -20.12
CA PRO A 80 18.27 -20.76 -19.17
C PRO A 80 18.72 -20.13 -17.84
N GLN A 81 17.90 -20.28 -16.81
CA GLN A 81 18.30 -20.00 -15.43
C GLN A 81 19.44 -20.96 -15.07
N PRO A 82 20.60 -20.50 -14.58
CA PRO A 82 21.51 -21.40 -13.89
C PRO A 82 20.77 -21.94 -12.67
N GLN A 83 20.53 -23.25 -12.63
CA GLN A 83 20.03 -23.91 -11.44
C GLN A 83 21.04 -23.69 -10.32
N GLN A 84 20.77 -22.73 -9.44
CA GLN A 84 21.38 -22.75 -8.14
C GLN A 84 20.84 -23.98 -7.42
N GLN A 85 21.72 -24.97 -7.31
CA GLN A 85 21.62 -26.12 -6.44
C GLN A 85 20.90 -25.71 -5.14
N TYR A 86 19.68 -26.20 -4.96
CA TYR A 86 18.95 -26.08 -3.70
C TYR A 86 19.74 -26.85 -2.63
N ALA A 87 20.67 -26.18 -1.95
CA ALA A 87 21.18 -26.64 -0.68
C ALA A 87 20.12 -26.26 0.38
N PRO A 88 19.58 -27.22 1.15
CA PRO A 88 18.71 -26.87 2.27
C PRO A 88 19.49 -25.96 3.23
N PRO A 89 18.88 -24.89 3.78
CA PRO A 89 19.51 -24.10 4.82
C PRO A 89 19.84 -25.03 5.99
N GLN A 90 21.12 -25.24 6.22
CA GLN A 90 21.59 -25.95 7.41
C GLN A 90 21.10 -25.16 8.62
N ALA A 91 20.23 -25.76 9.42
CA ALA A 91 19.95 -25.25 10.76
C ALA A 91 21.31 -25.07 11.47
N PRO A 92 21.51 -24.00 12.27
CA PRO A 92 22.71 -23.86 13.06
C PRO A 92 22.87 -25.15 13.88
N GLN A 93 23.90 -25.94 13.55
CA GLN A 93 24.21 -27.13 14.31
C GLN A 93 24.62 -26.64 15.70
N GLN A 94 23.70 -26.78 16.66
CA GLN A 94 24.06 -26.63 18.06
C GLN A 94 25.23 -27.60 18.30
N PRO A 95 26.36 -27.13 18.87
CA PRO A 95 27.44 -28.01 19.26
C PRO A 95 26.84 -29.13 20.10
N VAL A 96 26.90 -30.36 19.56
CA VAL A 96 26.56 -31.56 20.31
C VAL A 96 27.46 -31.56 21.54
N ALA A 97 26.86 -31.30 22.71
CA ALA A 97 27.59 -31.37 23.96
C ALA A 97 28.18 -32.78 24.10
N PRO A 98 29.42 -32.93 24.58
CA PRO A 98 30.04 -34.23 24.76
C PRO A 98 29.15 -35.11 25.65
N PRO A 99 29.18 -36.45 25.47
CA PRO A 99 28.47 -37.37 26.35
C PRO A 99 28.89 -37.10 27.79
N VAL A 100 27.98 -36.58 28.60
CA VAL A 100 28.21 -36.41 30.04
C VAL A 100 28.18 -37.81 30.66
N ASP A 101 29.34 -38.26 31.14
CA ASP A 101 29.46 -39.55 31.80
C ASP A 101 28.51 -39.64 33.01
N PRO A 102 27.57 -40.59 33.04
CA PRO A 102 26.64 -40.74 34.17
C PRO A 102 27.33 -41.17 35.47
N VAL A 103 28.63 -41.48 35.43
CA VAL A 103 29.42 -41.95 36.57
C VAL A 103 29.71 -40.83 37.59
N GLN A 104 29.74 -39.56 37.17
CA GLN A 104 29.98 -38.45 38.11
C GLN A 104 28.75 -38.09 38.95
N ARG A 105 27.53 -38.33 38.45
CA ARG A 105 26.31 -37.90 39.15
C ARG A 105 25.97 -38.69 40.42
N VAL A 106 26.70 -39.77 40.72
CA VAL A 106 26.46 -40.66 41.88
C VAL A 106 27.37 -40.31 43.07
N ARG A 107 28.37 -39.44 42.89
CA ARG A 107 29.32 -39.08 43.96
C ARG A 107 28.94 -37.83 44.78
N ASP A 108 27.99 -37.04 44.30
CA ASP A 108 27.61 -35.74 44.88
C ASP A 108 26.27 -35.76 45.67
N ASN A 109 25.87 -36.90 46.23
CA ASN A 109 24.74 -37.01 47.17
C ASN A 109 25.14 -37.87 48.38
#